data_AF-X0W566-F1
#
_entry.id   AF-X0W566-F1
#
_cell.length_a   1.000
_cell.length_b   1.000
_cell.length_c   1.000
_cell.angle_alpha   90.00
_cell.angle_beta   90.00
_cell.angle_gamma   90.00
#
_symmetry.space_group_name_H-M   'P 1'
#
loop_
_entity.id
_entity.type
_entity.pdbx_description
1 polymer ?
#
loop_
_entity_poly.entity_id
_entity_poly.type
_entity_poly.pdbx_seq_one_letter_code
_entity_poly.pdbx_strand_id
1 'polypeptide(L)' 'MKFKLSKKVLVDAISKVQGTISPNPIMPILSNVLIHATPKGIVLVGATLDRTVRVAIPITSSEG' A
#
# COMPACT_ATOMS: atom_id res chain seq x y z
N MET A 1 -7.66 -1.80 12.81
CA MET A 1 -6.28 -1.26 12.70
C MET A 1 -6.32 0.26 12.80
N LYS A 2 -5.39 0.88 13.53
CA LYS A 2 -5.26 2.36 13.63
C LYS A 2 -3.78 2.73 13.61
N PHE A 3 -3.39 3.64 12.72
CA PHE A 3 -2.02 4.13 12.58
C PHE A 3 -2.04 5.62 12.21
N LYS A 4 -0.92 6.30 12.41
CA LYS A 4 -0.70 7.68 11.96
C LYS A 4 0.52 7.71 11.04
N LEU A 5 0.41 8.41 9.92
CA LEU A 5 1.54 8.72 9.06
C LEU A 5 1.33 10.08 8.37
N SER A 6 2.39 10.64 7.82
CA SER A 6 2.28 11.87 7.04
C SER A 6 1.53 11.62 5.72
N LYS A 7 0.69 12.58 5.33
CA LYS A 7 -0.06 12.55 4.06
C LYS A 7 0.88 12.37 2.87
N LYS A 8 2.02 13.07 2.86
CA LYS A 8 3.00 13.00 1.77
C LYS A 8 3.52 11.57 1.58
N VAL A 9 3.95 10.94 2.67
CA VAL A 9 4.45 9.55 2.63
C VAL A 9 3.36 8.59 2.16
N LEU A 10 2.11 8.79 2.59
CA LEU A 10 0.99 7.96 2.13
C LEU A 10 0.76 8.10 0.61
N VAL A 11 0.69 9.34 0.11
CA VAL A 11 0.45 9.62 -1.31
C VAL A 11 1.58 9.06 -2.16
N ASP A 12 2.83 9.29 -1.78
CA ASP A 12 4.00 8.78 -2.50
C ASP A 12 4.00 7.25 -2.58
N ALA A 13 3.58 6.58 -1.51
CA ALA A 13 3.53 5.12 -1.46
C ALA A 13 2.34 4.55 -2.26
N ILE A 14 1.18 5.21 -2.24
CA ILE A 14 0.02 4.83 -3.07
C ILE A 14 0.36 4.95 -4.56
N SER A 15 0.98 6.05 -4.98
CA SER A 15 1.36 6.28 -6.39
C SER A 15 2.28 5.16 -6.93
N LYS A 16 3.11 4.56 -6.08
CA LYS A 16 4.01 3.44 -6.45
C LYS A 16 3.28 2.12 -6.71
N VAL A 17 2.17 1.87 -6.03
CA VAL A 17 1.37 0.64 -6.23
C VAL A 17 0.24 0.85 -7.25
N GLN A 18 -0.17 2.08 -7.50
CA GLN A 18 -1.31 2.42 -8.37
C GLN A 18 -1.17 1.87 -9.80
N GLY A 19 0.04 1.82 -10.34
CA GLY A 19 0.30 1.28 -11.69
C GLY A 19 0.01 -0.22 -11.85
N THR A 20 -0.26 -0.94 -10.75
CA THR A 20 -0.68 -2.36 -10.80
C THR A 20 -2.19 -2.55 -10.76
N ILE A 21 -2.96 -1.49 -10.56
CA ILE A 21 -4.42 -1.58 -10.46
C ILE A 21 -5.01 -1.49 -11.87
N SER A 22 -5.57 -2.60 -12.35
CA SER A 22 -6.30 -2.61 -13.62
C SER A 22 -7.71 -2.01 -13.43
N PRO A 23 -8.18 -1.15 -14.34
CA PRO A 23 -9.56 -0.66 -14.33
C PRO A 23 -10.58 -1.76 -14.63
N ASN A 24 -10.15 -2.83 -15.30
CA ASN A 24 -10.99 -3.98 -15.67
C ASN A 24 -10.30 -5.29 -15.23
N PRO A 25 -10.23 -5.58 -13.91
CA PRO A 25 -9.57 -6.79 -13.45
C PRO A 25 -10.48 -8.01 -13.63
N ILE A 26 -9.88 -9.16 -13.94
CA ILE A 26 -10.60 -10.45 -14.02
C ILE A 26 -11.13 -10.85 -12.63
N MET A 27 -10.40 -10.52 -11.57
CA MET A 27 -10.82 -10.73 -10.19
C MET A 27 -11.06 -9.37 -9.51
N PRO A 28 -12.28 -9.06 -9.03
CA PRO A 28 -12.61 -7.76 -8.44
C PRO A 28 -11.70 -7.35 -7.27
N ILE A 29 -11.17 -8.30 -6.49
CA ILE A 29 -10.26 -7.99 -5.39
C ILE A 29 -8.96 -7.30 -5.86
N LEU A 30 -8.53 -7.55 -7.10
CA LEU A 30 -7.33 -6.96 -7.71
C LEU A 30 -7.55 -5.50 -8.17
N SER A 31 -8.76 -4.94 -8.05
CA SER A 31 -9.00 -3.50 -8.23
C SER A 31 -8.54 -2.67 -7.02
N ASN A 32 -8.06 -3.31 -5.96
CA ASN A 32 -7.80 -2.67 -4.67
C ASN A 32 -6.32 -2.68 -4.31
N VAL A 33 -5.96 -1.78 -3.41
CA VAL A 33 -4.67 -1.79 -2.72
C VAL A 33 -4.87 -2.38 -1.32
N LEU A 34 -4.12 -3.43 -1.00
CA LEU A 34 -4.06 -3.96 0.36
C LEU A 34 -3.22 -3.03 1.22
N ILE A 35 -3.78 -2.62 2.36
CA ILE A 35 -3.06 -1.90 3.41
C ILE A 35 -2.90 -2.85 4.60
N HIS A 36 -1.66 -3.24 4.89
CA HIS A 36 -1.34 -4.16 5.98
C HIS A 36 -0.43 -3.49 7.00
N ALA A 37 -0.92 -3.26 8.23
CA ALA A 37 -0.06 -2.76 9.31
C ALA A 37 0.62 -3.95 10.00
N THR A 38 1.93 -3.80 10.17
CA THR A 38 2.84 -4.74 10.83
C THR A 38 3.49 -4.05 12.02
N PRO A 39 4.14 -4.81 12.93
CA PRO A 39 4.95 -4.20 14.00
C PRO A 39 6.10 -3.30 13.49
N LYS A 40 6.51 -3.43 12.22
CA LYS A 40 7.63 -2.67 11.63
C LYS A 40 7.18 -1.45 10.81
N GLY A 41 5.91 -1.33 10.48
CA GLY A 41 5.51 -0.49 9.36
C GLY A 41 4.15 -0.81 8.76
N ILE A 42 3.80 -0.03 7.74
CA ILE A 42 2.68 -0.33 6.85
C ILE A 42 3.24 -0.91 5.57
N VAL A 43 2.61 -1.96 5.06
CA VAL A 43 2.89 -2.53 3.75
C VAL A 43 1.70 -2.29 2.85
N LEU A 44 1.93 -1.61 1.73
CA LEU A 44 0.97 -1.46 0.64
C LEU A 44 1.25 -2.51 -0.41
N VAL A 45 0.21 -3.20 -0.87
CA VAL A 45 0.33 -4.20 -1.93
C VAL A 45 -0.70 -3.92 -3.01
N GLY A 46 -0.21 -3.78 -4.24
CA GLY A 46 -1.02 -3.84 -5.45
C GLY A 46 -0.62 -5.08 -6.26
N ALA A 47 -1.59 -5.72 -6.91
CA ALA A 47 -1.37 -6.98 -7.61
C ALA A 47 -2.25 -7.14 -8.85
N THR A 48 -1.68 -7.78 -9.86
CA THR A 48 -2.34 -8.35 -11.03
C THR A 48 -2.20 -9.88 -10.98
N LEU A 49 -2.63 -10.59 -12.03
CA LEU A 49 -2.47 -12.04 -12.13
C LEU A 49 -1.01 -12.48 -12.28
N ASP A 50 -0.16 -11.62 -12.82
CA ASP A 50 1.22 -11.90 -13.21
C ASP A 50 2.26 -11.11 -12.40
N ARG A 51 1.84 -10.05 -11.69
CA ARG A 51 2.75 -9.16 -10.97
C ARG A 51 2.21 -8.75 -9.62
N THR A 52 3.10 -8.63 -8.64
CA THR A 52 2.81 -8.03 -7.34
C THR A 52 3.82 -6.93 -7.05
N VAL A 53 3.35 -5.76 -6.61
CA VAL A 53 4.19 -4.66 -6.15
C VAL A 53 3.94 -4.45 -4.66
N ARG A 54 5.03 -4.39 -3.89
CA ARG A 54 5.01 -4.18 -2.45
C ARG A 54 5.79 -2.92 -2.11
N VAL A 55 5.19 -2.05 -1.30
CA VAL A 55 5.83 -0.84 -0.80
C VAL A 55 5.75 -0.86 0.72
N ALA A 56 6.92 -0.88 1.38
CA ALA A 56 7.02 -0.79 2.82
C ALA A 56 7.20 0.68 3.24
N ILE A 57 6.36 1.12 4.17
CA ILE A 57 6.47 2.38 4.88
C ILE A 57 6.92 2.04 6.31
N PRO A 58 8.20 2.26 6.66
CA PRO A 58 8.67 1.99 8.02
C PRO A 58 7.97 2.93 9.02
N ILE A 59 7.76 2.45 10.25
CA ILE A 59 7.34 3.33 11.35
C ILE A 59 8.47 4.30 11.64
N THR A 60 8.23 5.58 11.40
CA THR A 60 9.06 6.65 11.96
C THR A 60 8.45 6.99 13.31
N SER A 61 9.02 6.49 14.40
CA SER A 61 8.63 6.91 15.75
C SER A 61 9.01 8.38 15.90
N SER A 62 8.08 9.31 15.68
CA SER A 62 8.17 10.60 16.34
C SER A 62 7.66 10.36 17.76
N GLU A 63 8.59 10.27 18.71
CA GLU A 63 8.27 10.45 20.12
C GLU A 63 7.44 11.74 20.26
N GLY A 64 6.30 11.61 20.94
CA GLY A 64 5.42 12.70 21.30
C GLY A 64 4.93 12.45 22.71
#